data_AF-A0A6C0DLD0-F1
#
_entry.id   AF-A0A6C0DLD0-F1
#
_cell.length_a   1.000
_cell.length_b   1.000
_cell.length_c   1.000
_cell.angle_alpha   90.00
_cell.angle_beta   90.00
_cell.angle_gamma   90.00
#
_symmetry.space_group_name_H-M   'P 1'
#
loop_
_entity.id
_entity.type
_entity.pdbx_description
1 polymer ?
#
loop_
_entity_poly.entity_id
_entity_poly.type
_entity_poly.pdbx_seq_one_letter_code
_entity_poly.pdbx_strand_id
1 'polypeptide(L)'
;MITNSNSYLLSSRPYLFGCEYGNIITINLFPKGPLGKIVRQVNFSHKKLSGFTHLNGYGDYGDYGNKCGYALLSLRGIGGIGGAGTCRNNYCFMTANEIPDLFSFLMSNGYKIDTSLTKMMNSSNIQIDANNIIAFITYMQ
;
A
#
# COMPACT_ATOMS: atom_id res chain seq x y z
N MET A 1 24.58 16.56 -14.62
CA MET A 1 23.12 16.63 -14.40
C MET A 1 22.78 15.69 -13.27
N ILE A 2 22.28 16.18 -12.14
CA ILE A 2 21.87 15.33 -11.01
C ILE A 2 20.42 14.95 -11.26
N THR A 3 20.15 13.72 -11.69
CA THR A 3 18.78 13.20 -11.82
C THR A 3 18.24 12.91 -10.42
N ASN A 4 17.17 13.58 -10.01
CA ASN A 4 16.52 13.30 -8.74
C ASN A 4 15.67 12.03 -8.89
N SER A 5 16.01 10.98 -8.14
CA SER A 5 15.24 9.73 -8.11
C SER A 5 14.48 9.61 -6.79
N ASN A 6 13.18 9.33 -6.86
CA ASN A 6 12.37 9.04 -5.67
C ASN A 6 12.07 7.54 -5.60
N SER A 7 12.42 6.92 -4.49
CA SER A 7 12.15 5.51 -4.22
C SER A 7 10.98 5.34 -3.26
N TYR A 8 10.12 4.38 -3.55
CA TYR A 8 8.91 4.09 -2.80
C TYR A 8 8.85 2.61 -2.44
N LEU A 9 8.26 2.31 -1.29
CA LEU A 9 8.00 0.95 -0.84
C LEU A 9 6.52 0.63 -1.03
N LEU A 10 6.25 -0.39 -1.82
CA LEU A 10 4.93 -1.02 -1.94
C LEU A 10 4.84 -2.17 -0.96
N SER A 11 3.78 -2.19 -0.16
CA SER A 11 3.54 -3.19 0.86
C SER A 11 2.07 -3.62 0.88
N SER A 12 1.78 -4.76 1.51
CA SER A 12 0.42 -5.26 1.70
C SER A 12 0.00 -5.10 3.17
N ARG A 13 -1.19 -4.53 3.41
CA ARG A 13 -1.75 -4.33 4.75
C ARG A 13 -3.19 -4.88 4.81
N PRO A 14 -3.57 -5.58 5.90
CA PRO A 14 -4.96 -5.97 6.13
C PRO A 14 -5.87 -4.75 6.25
N TYR A 15 -7.03 -4.82 5.61
CA TYR A 15 -8.08 -3.81 5.61
C TYR A 15 -9.45 -4.49 5.66
N LEU A 16 -10.33 -4.01 6.53
CA LEU A 16 -11.70 -4.55 6.63
C LEU A 16 -12.60 -3.88 5.58
N PHE A 17 -13.22 -4.67 4.72
CA PHE A 17 -14.19 -4.30 3.71
C PHE A 17 -15.60 -4.68 4.18
N GLY A 18 -16.38 -3.72 4.67
CA GLY A 18 -17.65 -4.04 5.33
C GLY A 18 -17.40 -4.96 6.52
N CYS A 19 -17.66 -6.26 6.34
CA CYS A 19 -17.54 -7.33 7.34
C CYS A 19 -16.38 -8.32 7.11
N GLU A 20 -15.60 -8.20 6.03
CA GLU A 20 -14.53 -9.15 5.69
C GLU A 20 -13.16 -8.50 5.62
N TYR A 21 -12.12 -9.18 6.11
CA TYR A 21 -10.75 -8.71 5.98
C TYR A 21 -10.14 -9.13 4.64
N GLY A 22 -9.53 -8.17 3.96
CA GLY A 22 -8.72 -8.42 2.77
C GLY A 22 -7.43 -7.61 2.80
N ASN A 23 -6.44 -8.05 2.04
CA ASN A 23 -5.18 -7.35 1.93
C ASN A 23 -5.24 -6.29 0.82
N ILE A 24 -4.87 -5.05 1.15
CA ILE A 24 -4.73 -3.95 0.20
C ILE A 24 -3.28 -3.56 0.01
N ILE A 25 -3.01 -2.97 -1.15
CA ILE A 25 -1.68 -2.46 -1.47
C ILE A 25 -1.52 -1.03 -0.93
N THR A 26 -0.47 -0.81 -0.16
CA THR A 26 -0.10 0.46 0.47
C THR A 26 1.24 0.96 -0.01
N ILE A 27 1.47 2.27 0.12
CA ILE A 27 2.74 2.93 -0.21
C ILE A 27 3.21 3.78 0.98
N ASN A 28 4.52 3.78 1.22
CA ASN A 28 5.10 4.48 2.38
C ASN A 28 5.00 6.02 2.30
N LEU A 29 5.02 6.58 1.10
CA LEU A 29 5.03 8.02 0.83
C LEU A 29 4.10 8.32 -0.34
N PHE A 30 3.52 9.53 -0.36
CA PHE A 30 2.72 9.95 -1.50
C PHE A 30 3.61 10.10 -2.75
N PRO A 31 3.34 9.36 -3.84
CA PRO A 31 4.24 9.31 -4.97
C PRO A 31 4.07 10.52 -5.89
N LYS A 32 5.18 10.98 -6.47
CA LYS A 32 5.17 11.88 -7.61
C LYS A 32 4.92 11.08 -8.89
N GLY A 33 4.50 11.75 -9.96
CA GLY A 33 4.29 11.14 -11.26
C GLY A 33 2.95 10.41 -11.39
N PRO A 34 2.79 9.54 -12.42
CA PRO A 34 1.53 8.90 -12.76
C PRO A 34 0.89 8.07 -11.64
N LEU A 35 1.70 7.47 -10.76
CA LEU A 35 1.21 6.66 -9.64
C LEU A 35 0.38 7.49 -8.65
N GLY A 36 0.66 8.80 -8.51
CA GLY A 36 -0.11 9.69 -7.63
C GLY A 36 -1.60 9.76 -7.99
N LYS A 37 -1.97 9.47 -9.24
CA LYS A 37 -3.37 9.48 -9.69
C LYS A 37 -4.20 8.36 -9.05
N ILE A 38 -3.56 7.23 -8.74
CA ILE A 38 -4.21 6.06 -8.11
C ILE A 38 -3.93 5.93 -6.61
N VAL A 39 -3.23 6.87 -5.99
CA VAL A 39 -2.98 6.82 -4.55
C VAL A 39 -4.00 7.69 -3.82
N ARG A 40 -4.54 7.18 -2.72
CA ARG A 40 -5.41 7.92 -1.80
C ARG A 40 -4.92 7.79 -0.38
N GLN A 41 -5.12 8.86 0.39
CA GLN A 41 -4.95 8.80 1.82
C GLN A 41 -6.11 8.02 2.43
N VAL A 42 -5.81 7.09 3.32
CA VAL A 42 -6.77 6.20 3.97
C VAL A 42 -6.54 6.25 5.46
N ASN A 43 -7.65 6.25 6.19
CA ASN A 43 -7.63 6.10 7.64
C ASN A 43 -7.69 4.61 8.02
N PHE A 44 -6.66 4.14 8.73
CA PHE A 44 -6.50 2.77 9.23
C PHE A 44 -7.02 2.58 10.67
N SER A 45 -7.51 3.64 11.33
CA SER A 45 -7.77 3.65 12.77
C SER A 45 -8.93 2.80 13.27
N HIS A 46 -9.70 2.13 12.41
CA HIS A 46 -10.97 1.49 12.83
C HIS A 46 -11.03 -0.04 12.73
N LYS A 47 -9.95 -0.74 12.36
CA LYS A 47 -10.08 -2.11 11.82
C LYS A 47 -8.94 -3.05 12.24
N LYS A 48 -8.54 -3.10 13.53
CA LYS A 48 -7.57 -4.11 14.04
C LYS A 48 -8.22 -5.51 14.08
N LEU A 49 -7.49 -6.53 13.62
CA LEU A 49 -7.77 -7.94 13.94
C LEU A 49 -7.28 -8.20 15.39
N SER A 50 -8.25 -8.27 16.29
CA SER A 50 -8.15 -8.58 17.73
C SER A 50 -7.60 -7.48 18.67
N GLY A 51 -8.24 -7.39 19.83
CA GLY A 51 -7.79 -6.71 21.04
C GLY A 51 -7.18 -7.68 22.04
N PHE A 52 -6.30 -8.58 21.61
CA PHE A 52 -5.47 -9.34 22.55
C PHE A 52 -4.24 -8.51 22.96
N THR A 53 -4.48 -7.38 23.61
CA THR A 53 -3.54 -6.82 24.57
C THR A 53 -3.78 -7.57 25.88
N HIS A 54 -2.98 -8.60 26.17
CA HIS A 54 -3.00 -9.23 27.48
C HIS A 54 -2.54 -8.21 28.54
N LEU A 55 -3.53 -7.75 29.32
CA LEU A 55 -3.52 -7.54 30.77
C LEU A 55 -2.17 -7.12 31.38
N ASN A 56 -1.97 -5.81 31.53
CA ASN A 56 -1.46 -5.25 32.77
C ASN A 56 -2.21 -3.94 33.02
N GLY A 57 -2.83 -3.83 34.20
CA GLY A 57 -3.82 -2.82 34.57
C GLY A 57 -3.31 -1.38 34.66
N TYR A 58 -2.91 -0.83 33.52
CA TYR A 58 -2.70 0.61 33.32
C TYR A 58 -3.21 0.91 31.92
N GLY A 59 -4.15 1.85 31.80
CA GLY A 59 -4.93 2.11 30.60
C GLY A 59 -4.10 2.03 29.32
N ASP A 60 -4.57 1.20 28.39
CA ASP A 60 -4.04 1.06 27.04
C ASP A 60 -4.03 2.44 26.38
N TYR A 61 -2.87 3.11 26.44
CA TYR A 61 -2.59 4.28 25.61
C TYR A 61 -2.54 3.74 24.19
N GLY A 62 -3.72 3.71 23.56
CA GLY A 62 -3.94 3.18 22.24
C GLY A 62 -2.81 3.59 21.32
N ASP A 63 -2.00 2.61 20.97
CA ASP A 63 -0.89 2.66 20.04
C ASP A 63 -1.14 3.71 18.94
N TYR A 64 -0.46 4.85 19.07
CA TYR A 64 -0.51 5.99 18.15
C TYR A 64 0.19 5.67 16.81
N GLY A 65 0.31 4.40 16.43
CA GLY A 65 0.67 3.98 15.09
C GLY A 65 -0.17 4.74 14.06
N ASN A 66 0.51 5.39 13.11
CA ASN A 66 -0.07 6.35 12.17
C ASN A 66 -1.47 5.96 11.68
N LYS A 67 -2.47 6.70 12.16
CA LYS A 67 -3.90 6.51 11.83
C LYS A 67 -4.17 6.70 10.35
N CYS A 68 -3.30 7.42 9.64
CA CYS A 68 -3.43 7.71 8.23
C CYS A 68 -2.21 7.17 7.46
N GLY A 69 -2.45 6.63 6.28
CA GLY A 69 -1.38 6.34 5.33
C GLY A 69 -1.95 6.29 3.91
N TYR A 70 -1.19 5.71 2.98
CA TYR A 70 -1.51 5.76 1.56
C TYR A 70 -1.82 4.37 1.02
N ALA A 71 -2.93 4.25 0.29
CA ALA A 71 -3.33 3.02 -0.38
C ALA A 71 -3.54 3.25 -1.88
N LEU A 72 -3.31 2.21 -2.67
CA LEU A 72 -3.54 2.23 -4.10
C LEU A 72 -5.00 1.91 -4.40
N LEU A 73 -5.55 2.59 -5.38
CA LEU A 73 -6.85 2.30 -5.97
C LEU A 73 -6.72 1.25 -7.07
N SER A 74 -7.73 0.41 -7.19
CA SER A 74 -7.86 -0.59 -8.24
C SER A 74 -7.76 0.04 -9.62
N LEU A 75 -7.09 -0.67 -10.54
CA LEU A 75 -6.95 -0.27 -11.94
C LEU A 75 -8.17 -0.71 -12.79
N ARG A 76 -9.04 -1.58 -12.25
CA ARG A 76 -10.10 -2.29 -12.98
C ARG A 76 -11.50 -1.65 -12.87
N GLY A 77 -11.64 -0.46 -12.27
CA GLY A 77 -12.94 0.22 -12.14
C GLY A 77 -13.47 0.74 -13.48
N ILE A 78 -14.76 0.48 -13.79
CA ILE A 78 -15.36 0.89 -15.08
C ILE A 78 -15.26 2.41 -15.26
N GLY A 79 -14.46 2.84 -16.25
CA GLY A 79 -14.28 4.24 -16.65
C GLY A 79 -12.83 4.78 -16.62
N GLY A 80 -11.85 4.02 -16.12
CA GLY A 80 -10.43 4.41 -16.11
C GLY A 80 -9.88 4.68 -14.72
N ILE A 81 -8.65 5.21 -14.65
CA ILE A 81 -7.79 5.31 -13.45
C ILE A 81 -8.53 6.00 -12.27
N GLY A 82 -9.15 5.21 -11.38
CA GLY A 82 -9.94 5.64 -10.23
C GLY A 82 -11.46 5.71 -10.42
N GLY A 83 -12.00 5.18 -11.52
CA GLY A 83 -13.41 5.21 -11.88
C GLY A 83 -14.25 4.24 -11.04
N ALA A 84 -15.14 4.82 -10.21
CA ALA A 84 -16.15 4.11 -9.46
C ALA A 84 -17.23 3.55 -10.42
N GLY A 85 -17.09 2.29 -10.82
CA GLY A 85 -18.14 1.62 -11.62
C GLY A 85 -18.39 0.14 -11.28
N THR A 86 -17.48 -0.54 -10.58
CA THR A 86 -17.62 -1.96 -10.18
C THR A 86 -17.08 -2.27 -8.80
N CYS A 87 -16.77 -1.25 -8.00
CA CYS A 87 -16.28 -1.47 -6.65
C CYS A 87 -17.43 -2.01 -5.80
N ARG A 88 -17.35 -3.29 -5.41
CA ARG A 88 -18.35 -3.98 -4.57
C ARG A 88 -18.57 -3.29 -3.21
N ASN A 89 -17.71 -2.36 -2.81
CA ASN A 89 -17.78 -1.58 -1.59
C ASN A 89 -17.32 -0.13 -1.84
N ASN A 90 -17.65 0.80 -0.94
CA ASN A 90 -17.28 2.24 -0.96
C ASN A 90 -15.77 2.55 -1.07
N TYR A 91 -14.92 1.53 -1.14
CA TYR A 91 -13.48 1.67 -1.23
C TYR A 91 -12.91 0.77 -2.34
N CYS A 92 -12.58 1.38 -3.48
CA CYS A 92 -11.95 0.72 -4.64
C CYS A 92 -10.45 0.46 -4.41
N PHE A 93 -10.06 -0.17 -3.32
CA PHE A 93 -8.64 -0.42 -3.06
C PHE A 93 -8.09 -1.56 -3.92
N MET A 94 -6.83 -1.42 -4.33
CA MET A 94 -6.10 -2.43 -5.05
C MET A 94 -5.79 -3.62 -4.12
N THR A 95 -5.98 -4.84 -4.64
CA THR A 95 -5.67 -6.10 -3.94
C THR A 95 -4.54 -6.85 -4.62
N ALA A 96 -4.06 -7.93 -4.01
CA ALA A 96 -2.98 -8.75 -4.56
C ALA A 96 -3.26 -9.29 -5.98
N ASN A 97 -4.53 -9.47 -6.33
CA ASN A 97 -4.95 -9.97 -7.65
C ASN A 97 -4.66 -9.01 -8.82
N GLU A 98 -4.32 -7.76 -8.51
CA GLU A 98 -4.02 -6.69 -9.48
C GLU A 98 -2.52 -6.37 -9.53
N ILE A 99 -1.67 -7.07 -8.78
CA ILE A 99 -0.21 -6.85 -8.80
C ILE A 99 0.38 -6.93 -10.22
N PRO A 100 0.01 -7.89 -11.09
CA PRO A 100 0.51 -7.93 -12.46
C PRO A 100 0.13 -6.68 -13.27
N ASP A 101 -1.09 -6.17 -13.09
CA ASP A 101 -1.57 -4.96 -13.76
C ASP A 101 -0.85 -3.72 -13.22
N LEU A 102 -0.60 -3.67 -11.91
CA LEU A 102 0.19 -2.62 -11.26
C LEU A 102 1.61 -2.59 -11.83
N PHE A 103 2.28 -3.73 -11.94
CA PHE A 103 3.64 -3.79 -12.45
C PHE A 103 3.70 -3.35 -13.91
N SER A 104 2.73 -3.78 -14.71
CA SER A 104 2.59 -3.32 -16.10
C SER A 104 2.41 -1.80 -16.18
N PHE A 105 1.52 -1.24 -15.35
CA PHE A 105 1.31 0.21 -15.24
C PHE A 105 2.57 0.97 -14.82
N LEU A 106 3.31 0.46 -13.82
CA LEU A 106 4.53 1.08 -13.33
C LEU A 106 5.60 1.12 -14.44
N MET A 107 5.84 -0.01 -15.10
CA MET A 107 6.80 -0.12 -16.20
C MET A 107 6.42 0.77 -17.38
N SER A 108 5.14 0.83 -17.75
CA SER A 108 4.66 1.67 -18.86
C SER A 108 4.75 3.17 -18.56
N ASN A 109 4.81 3.55 -17.28
CA ASN A 109 4.86 4.93 -16.83
C ASN A 109 6.26 5.35 -16.31
N GLY A 110 7.31 4.60 -16.67
CA GLY A 110 8.70 5.00 -16.39
C GLY A 110 9.18 4.72 -14.97
N TYR A 111 8.46 3.91 -14.20
CA TYR A 111 8.97 3.42 -12.92
C TYR A 111 9.87 2.20 -13.13
N LYS A 112 10.98 2.14 -12.38
CA LYS A 112 11.82 0.95 -12.29
C LYS A 112 11.43 0.15 -11.05
N ILE A 113 11.24 -1.15 -11.21
CA ILE A 113 10.97 -2.08 -10.11
C ILE A 113 12.31 -2.68 -9.67
N ASP A 114 12.70 -2.46 -8.42
CA ASP A 114 13.96 -2.96 -7.87
C ASP A 114 13.77 -4.35 -7.26
N THR A 115 14.00 -5.38 -8.07
CA THR A 115 13.89 -6.78 -7.62
C THR A 115 15.04 -7.18 -6.69
N SER A 116 16.20 -6.55 -6.80
CA SER A 116 17.38 -6.92 -6.02
C SER A 116 17.24 -6.46 -4.58
N LEU A 117 16.82 -5.20 -4.39
CA LEU A 117 16.48 -4.64 -3.09
C LEU A 117 15.29 -5.38 -2.46
N THR A 118 14.26 -5.67 -3.27
CA THR A 118 13.09 -6.43 -2.79
C THR A 118 13.48 -7.82 -2.29
N LYS A 119 14.32 -8.55 -3.04
CA LYS A 119 14.84 -9.87 -2.62
C LYS A 119 15.67 -9.76 -1.34
N MET A 120 16.60 -8.81 -1.28
CA MET A 120 17.46 -8.61 -0.11
C MET A 120 16.63 -8.33 1.15
N MET A 121 15.61 -7.46 1.07
CA MET A 121 14.78 -7.13 2.23
C MET A 121 13.91 -8.32 2.66
N ASN A 122 13.32 -9.04 1.70
CA ASN A 122 12.54 -10.24 2.00
C ASN A 122 13.39 -11.40 2.57
N SER A 123 14.70 -11.45 2.25
CA SER A 123 15.63 -12.43 2.80
C SER A 123 16.33 -11.98 4.08
N SER A 124 16.21 -10.72 4.46
CA SER A 124 16.87 -10.17 5.64
C SER A 124 16.05 -10.42 6.91
N ASN A 125 16.72 -10.52 8.07
CA ASN A 125 16.07 -10.54 9.38
C ASN A 125 15.59 -9.14 9.83
N ILE A 126 15.72 -8.12 8.97
CA ILE A 126 15.33 -6.75 9.27
C ILE A 126 13.82 -6.65 9.09
N GLN A 127 13.09 -6.58 10.20
CA GLN A 127 11.64 -6.37 10.18
C GLN A 127 11.36 -4.88 9.96
N ILE A 128 10.82 -4.54 8.78
CA ILE A 128 10.17 -3.25 8.58
C ILE A 128 8.75 -3.39 9.13
N ASP A 129 8.23 -2.38 9.83
CA ASP A 129 6.82 -2.31 10.30
C ASP A 129 5.76 -2.41 9.17
N ALA A 130 6.20 -2.60 7.92
CA ALA A 130 5.36 -2.95 6.79
C ALA A 130 5.03 -4.46 6.85
N ASN A 131 3.75 -4.76 7.13
CA ASN A 131 3.25 -6.13 7.32
C ASN A 131 3.71 -7.14 6.26
N ASN A 132 3.88 -6.72 4.99
CA ASN A 132 4.47 -7.54 3.92
C ASN A 132 5.03 -6.66 2.81
N ILE A 133 6.30 -6.83 2.42
CA ILE A 133 6.94 -6.09 1.33
C ILE A 133 6.55 -6.71 -0.02
N ILE A 134 6.08 -5.89 -0.95
CA ILE A 134 5.77 -6.32 -2.33
C ILE A 134 6.93 -5.97 -3.26
N ALA A 135 7.28 -4.68 -3.31
CA ALA A 135 8.33 -4.20 -4.20
C ALA A 135 8.84 -2.84 -3.77
N PHE A 136 10.13 -2.60 -4.01
CA PHE A 136 10.68 -1.26 -4.09
C PHE A 136 10.58 -0.76 -5.52
N ILE A 137 10.14 0.49 -5.69
CA ILE A 137 9.98 1.13 -7.00
C ILE A 137 10.66 2.48 -7.00
N THR A 138 11.25 2.88 -8.13
CA THR A 138 11.93 4.16 -8.28
C THR A 138 11.38 4.91 -9.48
N TYR A 139 11.06 6.18 -9.30
CA TYR A 139 10.69 7.09 -10.37
C TYR A 139 11.84 8.07 -10.65
N MET A 140 12.29 8.11 -11.91
CA MET A 140 13.31 9.06 -12.35
C MET A 140 12.62 10.34 -12.82
N GLN A 141 13.00 11.46 -12.20
CA GLN A 141 12.51 12.80 -12.54
C GLN A 141 13.48 13.53 -13.46
#